data_AF-M6RCB4-F1
#
_entry.id   AF-M6RCB4-F1
#
_cell.length_a   1.000
_cell.length_b   1.000
_cell.length_c   1.000
_cell.angle_alpha   90.00
_cell.angle_beta   90.00
_cell.angle_gamma   90.00
#
_symmetry.space_group_name_H-M   'P 1'
#
loop_
_entity.id
_entity.type
_entity.pdbx_description
1 polymer ?
#
loop_
_entity_poly.entity_id
_entity_poly.type
_entity_poly.pdbx_seq_one_letter_code
_entity_poly.pdbx_strand_id
1 'polypeptide(L)'
;MLGHRERTRLVGYLYPIVEPYKQLEDWDKVIYLLKKILEHEASSNKARNELIRAYKAKYVNHSLLEDFLKMSEIGNNRKPIKVCIANFERNIVFDTNNYVLHRNWGVGKITSISPNGDSIFVDFKDKKDHKLSIQMAITSLKPLKRDHIWVKYYENKDEITELFKNNIPDFFKELLTSFNNRMLTADIKSEVSGKFLPVAEWSKWWNKAKNIIKKDPILDLIQRKKMNWYIVKKPFLCRKNCRRSLLTRQTQIKN
;
A
#
# COMPACT_ATOMS: atom_id res chain seq x y z
N MET A 1 11.97 -27.36 0.81
CA MET A 1 10.67 -27.26 1.50
C MET A 1 10.80 -27.98 2.83
N LEU A 2 10.26 -27.42 3.92
CA LEU A 2 10.27 -28.09 5.24
C LEU A 2 9.47 -29.39 5.21
N GLY A 3 9.98 -30.42 5.88
CA GLY A 3 9.31 -31.71 6.04
C GLY A 3 8.02 -31.59 6.87
N HIS A 4 7.10 -32.54 6.73
CA HIS A 4 5.82 -32.51 7.45
C HIS A 4 5.99 -32.42 8.97
N ARG A 5 6.92 -33.19 9.55
CA ARG A 5 7.26 -33.17 10.98
C ARG A 5 7.79 -31.81 11.44
N GLU A 6 8.60 -31.15 10.61
CA GLU A 6 9.15 -29.82 10.90
C GLU A 6 8.06 -28.76 10.90
N ARG A 7 7.12 -28.83 9.94
CA ARG A 7 5.96 -27.95 9.88
C ARG A 7 5.09 -28.07 11.14
N THR A 8 4.80 -29.28 11.59
CA THR A 8 4.02 -29.52 12.82
C THR A 8 4.74 -28.99 14.06
N ARG A 9 6.07 -29.18 14.17
CA ARG A 9 6.86 -28.61 15.29
C ARG A 9 6.82 -27.09 15.29
N LEU A 10 7.01 -26.46 14.13
CA LEU A 10 6.93 -25.00 14.00
C LEU A 10 5.57 -24.46 14.45
N VAL A 11 4.47 -25.08 14.02
CA VAL A 11 3.13 -24.68 14.46
C VAL A 11 2.96 -24.86 15.97
N GLY A 12 3.48 -25.95 16.54
CA GLY A 12 3.50 -26.17 17.98
C GLY A 12 4.19 -25.06 18.77
N TYR A 13 5.26 -24.46 18.23
CA TYR A 13 5.92 -23.30 18.84
C TYR A 13 5.18 -21.98 18.62
N LEU A 14 4.46 -21.83 17.49
CA LEU A 14 3.75 -20.58 17.18
C LEU A 14 2.50 -20.39 18.05
N TYR A 15 1.75 -21.45 18.38
CA TYR A 15 0.52 -21.33 19.18
C TYR A 15 0.75 -20.68 20.56
N PRO A 16 1.73 -21.10 21.38
CA PRO A 16 2.04 -20.44 22.66
C PRO A 16 2.42 -18.97 22.52
N ILE A 17 3.01 -18.57 21.39
CA ILE A 17 3.41 -17.19 21.12
C ILE A 17 2.19 -16.32 20.79
N VAL A 18 1.12 -16.89 20.24
CA VAL A 18 -0.11 -16.14 19.92
C VAL A 18 -0.80 -15.60 21.18
N GLU A 19 -0.81 -16.37 22.27
CA GLU A 19 -1.62 -16.07 23.45
C GLU A 19 -1.19 -14.78 24.19
N PRO A 20 0.12 -14.51 24.43
CA PRO A 20 0.57 -13.23 24.97
C PRO A 20 0.12 -12.03 24.14
N TYR A 21 0.18 -12.12 22.81
CA TYR A 21 -0.25 -11.01 21.95
C TYR A 21 -1.78 -10.82 21.93
N LYS A 22 -2.56 -11.88 22.19
CA LYS A 22 -4.00 -11.75 22.41
C LYS A 22 -4.31 -11.01 23.70
N GLN A 23 -3.58 -11.31 24.79
CA GLN A 23 -3.74 -10.63 26.07
C GLN A 23 -3.34 -9.15 25.99
N LEU A 24 -2.35 -8.82 25.17
CA LEU A 24 -1.93 -7.45 24.86
C LEU A 24 -2.85 -6.74 23.85
N GLU A 25 -3.88 -7.42 23.33
CA GLU A 25 -4.76 -6.94 22.26
C GLU A 25 -4.00 -6.47 21.00
N ASP A 26 -2.81 -7.02 20.76
CA ASP A 26 -2.01 -6.75 19.58
C ASP A 26 -2.51 -7.59 18.41
N TRP A 27 -3.68 -7.23 17.89
CA TRP A 27 -4.38 -8.00 16.88
C TRP A 27 -3.59 -8.11 15.57
N ASP A 28 -2.75 -7.12 15.25
CA ASP A 28 -1.87 -7.18 14.08
C ASP A 28 -0.86 -8.32 14.18
N LYS A 29 -0.19 -8.46 15.33
CA LYS A 29 0.73 -9.59 15.57
C LYS A 29 0.00 -10.92 15.66
N VAL A 30 -1.17 -10.96 16.30
CA VAL A 30 -2.01 -12.17 16.38
C VAL A 30 -2.38 -12.65 14.97
N ILE A 31 -2.90 -11.76 14.12
CA ILE A 31 -3.26 -12.09 12.72
C ILE A 31 -2.03 -12.56 11.95
N TYR A 32 -0.88 -11.88 12.10
CA TYR A 32 0.36 -12.28 11.44
C TYR A 32 0.76 -13.73 11.82
N LEU A 33 0.77 -14.05 13.11
CA LEU A 33 1.14 -15.38 13.61
C LEU A 33 0.13 -16.45 13.17
N LEU A 34 -1.17 -16.16 13.22
CA LEU A 34 -2.21 -17.07 12.73
C LEU A 34 -2.10 -17.33 11.23
N LYS A 35 -1.77 -16.31 10.43
CA LYS A 35 -1.46 -16.47 9.00
C LYS A 35 -0.25 -17.38 8.79
N LYS A 36 0.80 -17.26 9.62
CA LYS A 36 1.97 -18.16 9.60
C LYS A 36 1.63 -19.59 9.98
N ILE A 37 0.76 -19.80 10.96
CA ILE A 37 0.26 -21.13 11.29
C ILE A 37 -0.49 -21.72 10.07
N LEU A 38 -1.38 -20.95 9.45
CA LEU A 38 -2.17 -21.38 8.29
C LEU A 38 -1.36 -21.58 7.00
N GLU A 39 -0.16 -20.99 6.89
CA GLU A 39 0.80 -21.30 5.82
C GLU A 39 1.32 -22.74 5.92
N HIS A 40 1.41 -23.31 7.12
CA HIS A 40 1.92 -24.65 7.39
C HIS A 40 0.80 -25.69 7.63
N GLU A 41 -0.35 -25.25 8.15
CA GLU A 41 -1.54 -26.07 8.47
C GLU A 41 -2.82 -25.45 7.88
N ALA A 42 -2.94 -25.43 6.55
CA ALA A 42 -4.04 -24.75 5.85
C ALA A 42 -5.46 -25.33 6.14
N SER A 43 -5.54 -26.58 6.59
CA SER A 43 -6.80 -27.27 6.95
C SER A 43 -7.19 -27.12 8.42
N SER A 44 -6.40 -26.42 9.24
CA SER A 44 -6.67 -26.28 10.67
C SER A 44 -7.90 -25.41 10.94
N ASN A 45 -9.00 -26.04 11.34
CA ASN A 45 -10.24 -25.35 11.74
C ASN A 45 -10.01 -24.46 12.97
N LYS A 46 -9.15 -24.89 13.90
CA LYS A 46 -8.78 -24.12 15.09
C LYS A 46 -8.16 -22.78 14.67
N ALA A 47 -7.13 -22.81 13.83
CA ALA A 47 -6.45 -21.58 13.38
C ALA A 47 -7.37 -20.68 12.54
N ARG A 48 -8.25 -21.25 11.71
CA ARG A 48 -9.25 -20.48 10.94
C ARG A 48 -10.24 -19.76 11.85
N ASN A 49 -10.77 -20.44 12.88
CA ASN A 49 -11.71 -19.85 13.82
C ASN A 49 -11.04 -18.79 14.70
N GLU A 50 -9.81 -19.02 15.16
CA GLU A 50 -9.03 -18.00 15.87
C GLU A 50 -8.75 -16.78 14.99
N LEU A 51 -8.49 -16.98 13.69
CA LEU A 51 -8.29 -15.87 12.76
C LEU A 51 -9.56 -15.03 12.58
N ILE A 52 -10.73 -15.68 12.48
CA ILE A 52 -12.02 -14.98 12.45
C ILE A 52 -12.22 -14.15 13.72
N ARG A 53 -11.94 -14.71 14.90
CA ARG A 53 -12.02 -13.99 16.18
C ARG A 53 -11.08 -12.79 16.23
N ALA A 54 -9.84 -12.95 15.78
CA ALA A 54 -8.87 -11.87 15.72
C ALA A 54 -9.31 -10.75 14.76
N TYR A 55 -9.89 -11.09 13.60
CA TYR A 55 -10.47 -10.08 12.71
C TYR A 55 -11.68 -9.37 13.32
N LYS A 56 -12.57 -10.08 14.02
CA LYS A 56 -13.70 -9.47 14.72
C LYS A 56 -13.24 -8.47 15.77
N ALA A 57 -12.22 -8.83 16.56
CA ALA A 57 -11.66 -7.95 17.57
C ALA A 57 -10.96 -6.72 16.95
N LYS A 58 -10.15 -6.93 15.91
CA LYS A 58 -9.44 -5.85 15.22
C LYS A 58 -10.38 -4.82 14.57
N TYR A 59 -11.44 -5.30 13.94
CA TYR A 59 -12.35 -4.49 13.13
C TYR A 59 -13.73 -4.32 13.78
N VAL A 60 -13.78 -4.29 15.11
CA VAL A 60 -15.04 -4.25 15.89
C VAL A 60 -15.96 -3.09 15.50
N ASN A 61 -15.39 -1.95 15.09
CA ASN A 61 -16.13 -0.75 14.68
C ASN A 61 -16.44 -0.69 13.18
N HIS A 62 -16.10 -1.73 12.41
CA HIS A 62 -16.25 -1.73 10.97
C HIS A 62 -17.69 -2.07 10.56
N SER A 63 -18.30 -1.21 9.76
CA SER A 63 -19.73 -1.26 9.44
C SER A 63 -20.19 -2.56 8.75
N LEU A 64 -19.35 -3.14 7.90
CA LEU A 64 -19.63 -4.35 7.11
C LEU A 64 -18.82 -5.59 7.54
N LEU A 65 -18.34 -5.62 8.78
CA LEU A 65 -17.43 -6.69 9.25
C LEU A 65 -18.01 -8.09 9.04
N GLU A 66 -19.24 -8.33 9.52
CA GLU A 66 -19.87 -9.65 9.46
C GLU A 66 -20.14 -10.10 8.03
N ASP A 67 -20.52 -9.18 7.14
CA ASP A 67 -20.79 -9.48 5.74
C ASP A 67 -19.50 -9.84 5.00
N PHE A 68 -18.41 -9.09 5.23
CA PHE A 68 -17.12 -9.42 4.63
C PHE A 68 -16.52 -10.71 5.19
N LEU A 69 -16.73 -11.03 6.46
CA LEU A 69 -16.34 -12.32 7.02
C LEU A 69 -17.12 -13.47 6.35
N LYS A 70 -18.43 -13.33 6.16
CA LYS A 70 -19.25 -14.33 5.44
C LYS A 70 -18.79 -14.48 3.99
N MET A 71 -18.63 -13.37 3.25
CA MET A 71 -18.20 -13.37 1.85
C MET A 71 -16.79 -13.96 1.64
N SER A 72 -15.91 -13.85 2.64
CA SER A 72 -14.54 -14.35 2.54
C SER A 72 -14.41 -15.88 2.64
N GLU A 73 -15.42 -16.57 3.18
CA GLU A 73 -15.43 -18.01 3.42
C GLU A 73 -14.23 -18.53 4.26
N ILE A 74 -13.62 -17.73 5.14
CA ILE A 74 -12.44 -18.15 5.94
C ILE A 74 -12.71 -19.44 6.74
N GLY A 75 -13.93 -19.60 7.27
CA GLY A 75 -14.35 -20.79 8.01
C GLY A 75 -14.56 -22.03 7.15
N ASN A 76 -14.64 -21.90 5.81
CA ASN A 76 -14.90 -23.01 4.91
C ASN A 76 -13.61 -23.80 4.63
N ASN A 77 -13.46 -24.96 5.27
CA ASN A 77 -12.26 -25.80 5.16
C ASN A 77 -12.02 -26.38 3.76
N ARG A 78 -13.02 -26.38 2.87
CA ARG A 78 -12.89 -26.84 1.48
C ARG A 78 -12.21 -25.79 0.59
N LYS A 79 -12.20 -24.52 1.01
CA LYS A 79 -11.63 -23.42 0.25
C LYS A 79 -10.16 -23.17 0.64
N PRO A 80 -9.29 -22.82 -0.32
CA PRO A 80 -7.91 -22.45 -0.02
C PRO A 80 -7.84 -21.20 0.87
N ILE A 81 -7.32 -21.34 2.09
CA ILE A 81 -7.30 -20.27 3.11
C ILE A 81 -6.61 -18.98 2.63
N LYS A 82 -5.56 -19.10 1.81
CA LYS A 82 -4.84 -17.93 1.26
C LYS A 82 -5.76 -17.04 0.41
N VAL A 83 -6.65 -17.64 -0.36
CA VAL A 83 -7.62 -16.92 -1.21
C VAL A 83 -8.67 -16.25 -0.34
N CYS A 84 -9.20 -16.98 0.65
CA CYS A 84 -10.17 -16.45 1.62
C CYS A 84 -9.63 -15.22 2.36
N ILE A 85 -8.40 -15.30 2.88
CA ILE A 85 -7.73 -14.18 3.56
C ILE A 85 -7.55 -12.99 2.62
N ALA A 86 -7.05 -13.22 1.40
CA ALA A 86 -6.83 -12.15 0.44
C ALA A 86 -8.16 -11.46 0.04
N ASN A 87 -9.26 -12.21 -0.05
CA ASN A 87 -10.58 -11.66 -0.32
C ASN A 87 -11.09 -10.81 0.85
N PHE A 88 -10.94 -11.30 2.09
CA PHE A 88 -11.30 -10.52 3.27
C PHE A 88 -10.49 -9.21 3.36
N GLU A 89 -9.16 -9.30 3.31
CA GLU A 89 -8.26 -8.15 3.44
C GLU A 89 -8.43 -7.11 2.32
N ARG A 90 -8.86 -7.54 1.13
CA ARG A 90 -9.18 -6.62 0.03
C ARG A 90 -10.50 -5.87 0.26
N ASN A 91 -11.47 -6.49 0.93
CA ASN A 91 -12.82 -5.95 1.06
C ASN A 91 -12.99 -5.13 2.35
N ILE A 92 -12.31 -5.50 3.45
CA ILE A 92 -12.42 -4.84 4.76
C ILE A 92 -11.93 -3.37 4.78
N VAL A 93 -11.42 -2.88 3.66
CA VAL A 93 -11.05 -1.48 3.47
C VAL A 93 -12.24 -0.61 3.05
N PHE A 94 -13.36 -1.20 2.63
CA PHE A 94 -14.59 -0.49 2.28
C PHE A 94 -15.41 -0.22 3.55
N ASP A 95 -15.15 0.93 4.15
CA ASP A 95 -15.86 1.41 5.34
C ASP A 95 -16.25 2.88 5.19
N THR A 96 -17.12 3.35 6.07
CA THR A 96 -17.48 4.77 6.16
C THR A 96 -16.23 5.64 6.38
N ASN A 97 -16.23 6.84 5.81
CA ASN A 97 -15.10 7.78 5.85
C ASN A 97 -13.78 7.28 5.22
N ASN A 98 -13.81 6.21 4.44
CA ASN A 98 -12.70 5.83 3.59
C ASN A 98 -12.85 6.41 2.18
N TYR A 99 -11.70 6.53 1.51
CA TYR A 99 -11.61 7.08 0.16
C TYR A 99 -11.44 5.98 -0.86
N VAL A 100 -12.07 6.18 -2.02
CA VAL A 100 -12.08 5.24 -3.13
C VAL A 100 -11.81 5.98 -4.43
N LEU A 101 -11.21 5.29 -5.39
CA LEU A 101 -10.96 5.78 -6.74
C LEU A 101 -11.79 4.97 -7.72
N HIS A 102 -12.68 5.65 -8.45
CA HIS A 102 -13.36 5.11 -9.60
C HIS A 102 -12.64 5.51 -10.88
N ARG A 103 -12.59 4.63 -11.89
CA ARG A 103 -11.88 4.89 -13.15
C ARG A 103 -12.40 6.12 -13.90
N ASN A 104 -13.71 6.35 -13.85
CA ASN A 104 -14.37 7.42 -14.62
C ASN A 104 -14.76 8.63 -13.77
N TRP A 105 -15.04 8.44 -12.48
CA TRP A 105 -15.54 9.51 -11.60
C TRP A 105 -14.45 10.11 -10.69
N GLY A 106 -13.25 9.53 -10.71
CA GLY A 106 -12.15 9.96 -9.88
C GLY A 106 -12.34 9.56 -8.42
N VAL A 107 -11.77 10.37 -7.52
CA VAL A 107 -11.80 10.11 -6.09
C VAL A 107 -13.19 10.42 -5.52
N GLY A 108 -13.66 9.54 -4.64
CA GLY A 108 -14.84 9.76 -3.84
C GLY A 108 -14.65 9.29 -2.40
N LYS A 109 -15.51 9.78 -1.51
CA LYS A 109 -15.54 9.43 -0.09
C LYS A 109 -16.78 8.59 0.20
N ILE A 110 -16.62 7.47 0.90
CA ILE A 110 -17.76 6.67 1.36
C ILE A 110 -18.41 7.43 2.52
N THR A 111 -19.64 7.91 2.32
CA THR A 111 -20.37 8.72 3.30
C THR A 111 -21.15 7.84 4.26
N SER A 112 -21.85 6.85 3.71
CA SER A 112 -22.69 5.95 4.48
C SER A 112 -22.80 4.58 3.80
N ILE A 113 -23.33 3.65 4.56
CA ILE A 113 -23.57 2.27 4.13
C ILE A 113 -25.04 1.97 4.45
N SER A 114 -25.71 1.28 3.54
CA SER A 114 -27.10 0.86 3.71
C SER A 114 -27.25 0.05 5.00
N PRO A 115 -28.33 0.24 5.79
CA PRO A 115 -28.59 -0.57 6.99
C PRO A 115 -28.62 -2.07 6.73
N ASN A 116 -28.99 -2.46 5.50
CA ASN A 116 -29.08 -3.86 5.07
C ASN A 116 -27.72 -4.43 4.63
N GLY A 117 -26.66 -3.61 4.60
CA GLY A 117 -25.32 -4.04 4.18
C GLY A 117 -25.25 -4.50 2.72
N ASP A 118 -26.09 -3.95 1.83
CA ASP A 118 -26.16 -4.34 0.41
C ASP A 118 -25.54 -3.28 -0.52
N SER A 119 -25.56 -2.03 -0.09
CA SER A 119 -25.13 -0.86 -0.86
C SER A 119 -24.29 0.10 -0.04
N ILE A 120 -23.39 0.81 -0.70
CA ILE A 120 -22.61 1.92 -0.16
C ILE A 120 -22.98 3.21 -0.89
N PHE A 121 -22.88 4.33 -0.18
CA PHE A 121 -23.08 5.66 -0.74
C PHE A 121 -21.73 6.37 -0.81
N VAL A 122 -21.40 6.89 -1.99
CA VAL A 122 -20.10 7.50 -2.26
C VAL A 122 -20.30 8.90 -2.83
N ASP A 123 -19.64 9.86 -2.19
CA ASP A 123 -19.54 11.24 -2.67
C ASP A 123 -18.35 11.38 -3.60
N PHE A 124 -18.60 11.35 -4.90
CA PHE A 124 -17.62 11.78 -5.90
C PHE A 124 -17.69 13.28 -6.09
N LYS A 125 -16.65 13.86 -6.68
CA LYS A 125 -16.58 15.30 -6.94
C LYS A 125 -17.76 15.83 -7.76
N ASP A 126 -18.12 15.12 -8.82
CA ASP A 126 -19.19 15.53 -9.74
C ASP A 126 -20.53 14.83 -9.47
N LYS A 127 -20.53 13.81 -8.60
CA LYS A 127 -21.72 12.99 -8.27
C LYS A 127 -21.74 12.70 -6.78
N LYS A 128 -22.48 13.51 -6.04
CA LYS A 128 -22.75 13.29 -4.62
C LYS A 128 -23.82 12.21 -4.42
N ASP A 129 -23.76 11.56 -3.27
CA ASP A 129 -24.68 10.52 -2.79
C ASP A 129 -24.91 9.39 -3.81
N HIS A 130 -23.85 8.97 -4.49
CA HIS A 130 -23.98 7.93 -5.51
C HIS A 130 -24.06 6.55 -4.86
N LYS A 131 -25.22 5.90 -5.01
CA LYS A 131 -25.47 4.54 -4.52
C LYS A 131 -24.81 3.49 -5.42
N LEU A 132 -23.99 2.63 -4.82
CA LEU A 132 -23.38 1.46 -5.46
C LEU A 132 -23.66 0.20 -4.64
N SER A 133 -23.93 -0.94 -5.28
CA SER A 133 -23.97 -2.22 -4.57
C SER A 133 -22.57 -2.62 -4.11
N ILE A 134 -22.46 -3.39 -3.02
CA ILE A 134 -21.15 -3.84 -2.49
C ILE A 134 -20.35 -4.61 -3.55
N GLN A 135 -21.02 -5.47 -4.32
CA GLN A 135 -20.35 -6.24 -5.37
C GLN A 135 -19.80 -5.33 -6.48
N MET A 136 -20.52 -4.27 -6.82
CA MET A 136 -20.05 -3.26 -7.77
C MET A 136 -18.91 -2.44 -7.18
N ALA A 137 -18.99 -2.08 -5.90
CA ALA A 137 -17.94 -1.36 -5.20
C ALA A 137 -16.61 -2.14 -5.23
N ILE A 138 -16.63 -3.42 -4.87
CA ILE A 138 -15.44 -4.28 -4.84
C ILE A 138 -14.77 -4.40 -6.22
N THR A 139 -15.55 -4.40 -7.30
CA THR A 139 -15.05 -4.63 -8.67
C THR A 139 -14.63 -3.35 -9.39
N SER A 140 -15.30 -2.22 -9.13
CA SER A 140 -15.10 -0.96 -9.84
C SER A 140 -14.27 0.07 -9.08
N LEU A 141 -14.19 -0.04 -7.74
CA LEU A 141 -13.51 0.92 -6.90
C LEU A 141 -12.15 0.39 -6.42
N LYS A 142 -11.17 1.27 -6.45
CA LYS A 142 -9.86 1.02 -5.83
C LYS A 142 -9.78 1.80 -4.51
N PRO A 143 -9.56 1.14 -3.36
CA PRO A 143 -9.40 1.83 -2.09
C PRO A 143 -8.14 2.71 -2.09
N LEU A 144 -8.26 3.91 -1.51
CA LEU A 144 -7.18 4.86 -1.33
C LEU A 144 -6.95 5.14 0.15
N LYS A 145 -5.68 5.29 0.53
CA LYS A 145 -5.29 5.74 1.88
C LYS A 145 -5.57 7.23 2.03
N ARG A 146 -5.87 7.68 3.26
CA ARG A 146 -6.08 9.11 3.56
C ARG A 146 -4.87 9.97 3.18
N ASP A 147 -3.66 9.46 3.41
CA ASP A 147 -2.41 10.17 3.09
C ASP A 147 -2.09 10.22 1.58
N HIS A 148 -2.92 9.64 0.73
CA HIS A 148 -2.68 9.60 -0.71
C HIS A 148 -2.90 11.00 -1.32
N ILE A 149 -2.00 11.43 -2.21
CA ILE A 149 -2.04 12.77 -2.83
C ILE A 149 -3.39 13.10 -3.50
N TRP A 150 -4.03 12.12 -4.13
CA TRP A 150 -5.37 12.31 -4.71
C TRP A 150 -6.50 12.48 -3.71
N VAL A 151 -6.37 11.94 -2.49
CA VAL A 151 -7.31 12.22 -1.41
C VAL A 151 -7.11 13.65 -0.94
N LYS A 152 -5.87 14.06 -0.70
CA LYS A 152 -5.56 15.46 -0.36
C LYS A 152 -6.04 16.44 -1.44
N TYR A 153 -5.85 16.11 -2.71
CA TYR A 153 -6.33 16.92 -3.84
C TYR A 153 -7.87 16.98 -3.92
N TYR A 154 -8.55 15.92 -3.48
CA TYR A 154 -10.01 15.89 -3.39
C TYR A 154 -10.52 16.76 -2.24
N GLU A 155 -9.84 16.73 -1.09
CA GLU A 155 -10.18 17.54 0.09
C GLU A 155 -9.82 19.02 -0.09
N ASN A 156 -8.59 19.30 -0.53
CA ASN A 156 -8.05 20.63 -0.72
C ASN A 156 -7.28 20.74 -2.04
N LYS A 157 -7.99 21.16 -3.10
CA LYS A 157 -7.42 21.31 -4.44
C LYS A 157 -6.34 22.40 -4.49
N ASP A 158 -6.55 23.50 -3.78
CA ASP A 158 -5.73 24.70 -3.92
C ASP A 158 -4.35 24.48 -3.31
N GLU A 159 -4.28 23.84 -2.14
CA GLU A 159 -3.02 23.47 -1.47
C GLU A 159 -2.11 22.62 -2.36
N ILE A 160 -2.65 21.57 -2.99
CA ILE A 160 -1.85 20.71 -3.88
C ILE A 160 -1.45 21.45 -5.16
N THR A 161 -2.30 22.36 -5.64
CA THR A 161 -2.00 23.17 -6.83
C THR A 161 -0.89 24.19 -6.54
N GLU A 162 -0.88 24.79 -5.34
CA GLU A 162 0.19 25.66 -4.87
C GLU A 162 1.48 24.88 -4.64
N LEU A 163 1.41 23.70 -4.01
CA LEU A 163 2.55 22.82 -3.83
C LEU A 163 3.20 22.47 -5.17
N PHE A 164 2.39 22.16 -6.19
CA PHE A 164 2.86 21.89 -7.54
C PHE A 164 3.60 23.08 -8.18
N LYS A 165 3.14 24.32 -7.95
CA LYS A 165 3.72 25.53 -8.52
C LYS A 165 4.97 26.00 -7.78
N ASN A 166 4.92 26.00 -6.45
CA ASN A 166 5.92 26.62 -5.58
C ASN A 166 7.03 25.63 -5.18
N ASN A 167 6.70 24.36 -4.98
CA ASN A 167 7.63 23.38 -4.42
C ASN A 167 7.54 22.01 -5.10
N ILE A 168 8.21 21.91 -6.25
CA ILE A 168 8.27 20.71 -7.07
C ILE A 168 8.84 19.49 -6.30
N PRO A 169 9.96 19.58 -5.56
CA PRO A 169 10.49 18.44 -4.79
C PRO A 169 9.48 17.82 -3.83
N ASP A 170 8.77 18.64 -3.06
CA ASP A 170 7.85 18.13 -2.04
C ASP A 170 6.58 17.56 -2.68
N PHE A 171 6.07 18.16 -3.76
CA PHE A 171 5.03 17.54 -4.59
C PHE A 171 5.44 16.14 -5.07
N PHE A 172 6.67 15.98 -5.55
CA PHE A 172 7.18 14.66 -5.99
C PHE A 172 7.33 13.66 -4.85
N LYS A 173 7.72 14.11 -3.65
CA LYS A 173 7.78 13.25 -2.47
C LYS A 173 6.39 12.72 -2.12
N GLU A 174 5.37 13.59 -2.10
CA GLU A 174 4.00 13.17 -1.84
C GLU A 174 3.45 12.22 -2.91
N LEU A 175 3.70 12.55 -4.17
CA LEU A 175 3.29 11.73 -5.31
C LEU A 175 3.93 10.34 -5.22
N LEU A 176 5.25 10.26 -5.08
CA LEU A 176 5.95 8.97 -4.99
C LEU A 176 5.51 8.17 -3.76
N THR A 177 5.34 8.81 -2.60
CA THR A 177 4.87 8.14 -1.38
C THR A 177 3.52 7.48 -1.58
N SER A 178 2.63 8.16 -2.30
CA SER A 178 1.28 7.68 -2.63
C SER A 178 1.29 6.44 -3.53
N PHE A 179 2.28 6.34 -4.43
CA PHE A 179 2.47 5.22 -5.36
C PHE A 179 3.54 4.23 -4.88
N ASN A 180 3.57 3.94 -3.57
CA ASN A 180 4.48 2.96 -2.95
C ASN A 180 5.98 3.26 -3.19
N ASN A 181 6.34 4.53 -3.30
CA ASN A 181 7.68 5.00 -3.59
C ASN A 181 8.21 4.46 -4.93
N ARG A 182 7.34 4.18 -5.91
CA ARG A 182 7.71 3.59 -7.21
C ARG A 182 6.81 4.10 -8.34
N MET A 183 7.37 4.84 -9.29
CA MET A 183 6.61 5.28 -10.48
C MET A 183 7.46 5.30 -11.75
N LEU A 184 6.84 5.01 -12.89
CA LEU A 184 7.47 5.26 -14.18
C LEU A 184 7.33 6.73 -14.57
N THR A 185 8.24 7.22 -15.41
CA THR A 185 8.10 8.57 -15.99
C THR A 185 6.81 8.72 -16.82
N ALA A 186 6.33 7.64 -17.44
CA ALA A 186 5.07 7.62 -18.16
C ALA A 186 3.86 7.81 -17.21
N ASP A 187 3.88 7.12 -16.07
CA ASP A 187 2.81 7.23 -15.06
C ASP A 187 2.76 8.64 -14.46
N ILE A 188 3.93 9.22 -14.16
CA ILE A 188 4.01 10.61 -13.69
C ILE A 188 3.42 11.55 -14.75
N LYS A 189 3.76 11.36 -16.03
CA LYS A 189 3.19 12.17 -17.11
C LYS A 189 1.66 12.07 -17.12
N SER A 190 1.08 10.86 -17.03
CA SER A 190 -0.38 10.69 -17.03
C SER A 190 -1.06 11.28 -15.80
N GLU A 191 -0.39 11.28 -14.65
CA GLU A 191 -0.96 11.80 -13.41
C GLU A 191 -0.93 13.32 -13.31
N VAL A 192 0.13 13.95 -13.86
CA VAL A 192 0.30 15.39 -13.77
C VAL A 192 -0.33 16.10 -14.97
N SER A 193 -0.15 15.56 -16.18
CA SER A 193 -0.70 16.15 -17.41
C SER A 193 -2.23 16.05 -17.42
N GLY A 194 -2.90 17.12 -17.81
CA GLY A 194 -4.37 17.23 -17.83
C GLY A 194 -4.98 17.68 -16.51
N LYS A 195 -4.33 17.44 -15.36
CA LYS A 195 -4.79 17.92 -14.05
C LYS A 195 -4.17 19.26 -13.67
N PHE A 196 -2.84 19.36 -13.77
CA PHE A 196 -2.09 20.55 -13.33
C PHE A 196 -1.47 21.33 -14.49
N LEU A 197 -1.11 20.64 -15.57
CA LEU A 197 -0.55 21.27 -16.77
C LEU A 197 -1.23 20.75 -18.05
N PRO A 198 -1.26 21.55 -19.12
CA PRO A 198 -1.57 21.06 -20.45
C PRO A 198 -0.53 20.04 -20.93
N VAL A 199 -0.96 19.05 -21.72
CA VAL A 199 -0.09 17.97 -22.23
C VAL A 199 1.07 18.53 -23.08
N ALA A 200 0.86 19.64 -23.78
CA ALA A 200 1.86 20.30 -24.61
C ALA A 200 3.04 20.86 -23.80
N GLU A 201 2.79 21.32 -22.58
CA GLU A 201 3.80 21.98 -21.74
C GLU A 201 4.67 20.99 -20.95
N TRP A 202 4.33 19.71 -20.99
CA TRP A 202 5.00 18.66 -20.22
C TRP A 202 6.51 18.62 -20.46
N SER A 203 6.95 18.64 -21.72
CA SER A 203 8.38 18.54 -22.04
C SER A 203 9.19 19.67 -21.42
N LYS A 204 8.66 20.90 -21.46
CA LYS A 204 9.32 22.10 -20.90
C LYS A 204 9.35 22.03 -19.37
N TRP A 205 8.20 21.73 -18.75
CA TRP A 205 8.09 21.63 -17.30
C TRP A 205 8.95 20.48 -16.74
N TRP A 206 8.94 19.32 -17.37
CA TRP A 206 9.68 18.14 -16.93
C TRP A 206 11.20 18.34 -16.95
N ASN A 207 11.73 19.09 -17.93
CA ASN A 207 13.14 19.44 -17.95
C ASN A 207 13.54 20.37 -16.79
N LYS A 208 12.68 21.35 -16.45
CA LYS A 208 12.86 22.21 -15.27
C LYS A 208 12.79 21.40 -13.97
N ALA A 209 11.76 20.56 -13.84
CA ALA A 209 11.54 19.71 -12.68
C ALA A 209 12.72 18.77 -12.44
N LYS A 210 13.23 18.08 -13.49
CA LYS A 210 14.41 17.22 -13.41
C LYS A 210 15.65 17.93 -12.86
N ASN A 211 15.89 19.16 -13.29
CA ASN A 211 17.05 19.93 -12.82
C ASN A 211 16.95 20.33 -11.34
N ILE A 212 15.72 20.51 -10.84
CA ILE A 212 15.45 20.80 -9.43
C ILE A 212 15.55 19.51 -8.60
N ILE A 213 14.93 18.42 -9.07
CA ILE A 213 14.91 17.12 -8.38
C ILE A 213 16.31 16.52 -8.25
N LYS A 214 17.17 16.66 -9.26
CA LYS A 214 18.58 16.21 -9.19
C LYS A 214 19.39 16.85 -8.06
N LYS A 215 18.95 18.00 -7.54
CA LYS A 215 19.63 18.69 -6.43
C LYS A 215 19.18 18.18 -5.06
N ASP A 216 18.06 17.45 -4.98
CA ASP A 216 17.55 16.90 -3.73
C ASP A 216 18.19 15.52 -3.45
N PRO A 217 18.96 15.35 -2.35
CA PRO A 217 19.60 14.09 -1.99
C PRO A 217 18.62 12.93 -1.72
N ILE A 218 17.35 13.21 -1.44
CA ILE A 218 16.34 12.18 -1.10
C ILE A 218 15.76 11.52 -2.36
N LEU A 219 15.72 12.28 -3.46
CA LEU A 219 15.18 11.86 -4.74
C LEU A 219 16.26 11.32 -5.69
N ASP A 220 17.42 10.95 -5.13
CA ASP A 220 18.65 10.70 -5.88
C ASP A 220 18.43 9.65 -6.98
N LEU A 221 18.61 10.15 -8.19
CA LEU A 221 18.05 9.63 -9.42
C LEU A 221 18.85 8.41 -9.88
N ILE A 222 18.40 7.20 -9.53
CA ILE A 222 19.02 5.96 -10.01
C ILE A 222 18.70 5.79 -11.51
N GLN A 223 19.50 6.43 -12.37
CA GLN A 223 19.58 6.18 -13.80
C GLN A 223 20.23 4.82 -14.09
N ARG A 224 19.69 3.72 -13.56
CA ARG A 224 20.17 2.37 -13.88
C ARG A 224 18.99 1.51 -14.32
N LYS A 225 18.83 1.45 -15.64
CA LYS A 225 17.84 0.70 -16.45
C LYS A 225 16.41 1.25 -16.41
N LYS A 226 16.05 1.95 -17.51
CA LYS A 226 14.72 2.44 -17.93
C LYS A 226 13.75 2.88 -16.81
N MET A 227 13.74 4.19 -16.57
CA MET A 227 12.56 5.00 -16.21
C MET A 227 11.80 4.75 -14.89
N ASN A 228 12.39 4.06 -13.90
CA ASN A 228 11.75 3.89 -12.58
C ASN A 228 12.24 4.92 -11.55
N TRP A 229 11.31 5.58 -10.85
CA TRP A 229 11.56 6.54 -9.76
C TRP A 229 11.30 5.90 -8.40
N TYR A 230 12.14 6.20 -7.40
CA TYR A 230 11.98 5.70 -6.04
C TYR A 230 12.30 6.76 -4.98
N ILE A 231 11.66 6.70 -3.81
CA ILE A 231 12.11 7.43 -2.62
C ILE A 231 13.10 6.56 -1.85
N VAL A 232 14.30 7.09 -1.61
CA VAL A 232 15.32 6.41 -0.79
C VAL A 232 15.11 6.80 0.69
N LYS A 233 14.64 5.86 1.51
CA LYS A 233 14.62 6.03 2.97
C LYS A 233 16.02 5.80 3.52
N LYS A 234 16.76 6.91 3.69
CA LYS A 234 18.12 7.13 4.24
C LYS A 234 19.16 7.45 3.17
N PRO A 235 19.95 8.53 3.34
CA PRO A 235 21.09 8.77 2.47
C PRO A 235 22.09 7.64 2.70
N PHE A 236 22.42 6.91 1.63
CA PHE A 236 23.70 6.21 1.60
C PHE A 236 24.77 7.29 1.77
N LEU A 237 25.44 7.31 2.92
CA LEU A 237 26.73 7.95 3.08
C LEU A 237 27.70 7.24 2.14
N CYS A 238 27.69 7.64 0.87
CA CYS A 238 28.72 7.28 -0.08
C CYS A 238 29.97 8.06 0.33
N ARG A 239 30.82 7.44 1.16
CA ARG A 239 32.21 7.88 1.36
C ARG A 239 32.89 7.88 -0.02
N LYS A 240 32.90 9.04 -0.67
CA LYS A 240 33.84 9.35 -1.74
C LYS A 240 35.24 9.24 -1.15
N ASN A 241 35.88 8.08 -1.29
CA ASN A 241 37.35 7.89 -1.34
C ASN A 241 37.69 6.39 -1.47
N CYS A 242 37.25 5.76 -2.55
CA CYS A 242 37.82 4.46 -2.91
C CYS A 242 37.85 4.31 -4.43
N ARG A 243 38.74 5.08 -5.06
CA ARG A 243 39.44 4.74 -6.31
C ARG A 243 40.42 5.85 -6.68
N ARG A 244 41.68 5.65 -6.33
CA ARG A 244 42.79 5.86 -7.27
C ARG A 244 44.07 5.21 -6.76
N SER A 245 44.68 4.47 -7.69
CA SER A 245 46.11 4.09 -7.79
C SER A 245 46.66 3.20 -6.67
N LEU A 246 47.32 2.07 -6.94
CA LEU A 246 48.39 1.88 -7.91
C LEU A 246 48.47 0.41 -8.37
N LEU A 247 48.53 0.22 -9.69
CA LEU A 247 49.29 -0.89 -10.26
C LEU A 247 50.79 -0.67 -9.98
N THR A 248 51.49 -1.80 -9.80
CA THR A 248 52.94 -2.01 -10.00
C THR A 248 53.93 -1.17 -9.19
N ARG A 249 54.70 -1.87 -8.35
CA ARG A 249 56.15 -2.02 -8.53
C ARG A 249 56.67 -3.17 -7.66
N GLN A 250 57.27 -4.15 -8.31
CA GLN A 250 58.33 -4.98 -7.73
C GLN A 250 59.41 -4.07 -7.13
N THR A 251 60.01 -4.46 -6.00
CA THR A 251 61.47 -4.65 -5.85
C THR A 251 61.83 -5.02 -4.41
N GLN A 252 62.91 -5.79 -4.33
CA GLN A 252 63.57 -6.42 -3.19
C GLN A 252 64.11 -5.44 -2.13
N ILE A 253 64.61 -6.04 -1.02
CA ILE A 253 65.86 -5.77 -0.27
C ILE A 253 65.66 -5.46 1.23
N LYS A 254 66.15 -6.42 2.05
CA LYS A 254 66.92 -6.36 3.33
C LYS A 254 66.45 -5.40 4.46
N ASN A 255 66.49 -5.74 5.74
CA ASN A 255 67.36 -6.63 6.52
C ASN A 255 66.54 -7.54 7.44
#